data_AF-A0A1V6EEW2-F1
#
_entry.id   AF-A0A1V6EEW2-F1
#
_cell.length_a   1.000
_cell.length_b   1.000
_cell.length_c   1.000
_cell.angle_alpha   90.00
_cell.angle_beta   90.00
_cell.angle_gamma   90.00
#
_symmetry.space_group_name_H-M   'P 1'
#
loop_
_entity.id
_entity.type
_entity.pdbx_description
1 polymer ?
#
loop_
_entity_poly.entity_id
_entity_poly.type
_entity_poly.pdbx_seq_one_letter_code
_entity_poly.pdbx_strand_id
1 'polypeptide(L)' 'MNTFLTVISITVCVIGAAVSFGAKFLVKKSNLAKKQVIKGIDDEKVVESLKEQKAVMIVKLIGAAIFLPGMIVLYILLKR' A
#
# COMPACT_ATOMS: atom_id res chain seq x y z
N MET A 1 6.48 -21.30 22.41
CA MET A 1 6.19 -21.19 20.96
C MET A 1 5.12 -20.14 20.80
N ASN A 2 5.46 -18.95 20.32
CA ASN A 2 4.59 -17.77 20.46
C ASN A 2 3.54 -17.75 19.33
N THR A 3 2.54 -18.63 19.45
CA THR A 3 1.36 -18.68 18.56
C THR A 3 0.73 -17.30 18.42
N PHE A 4 0.69 -16.53 19.51
CA PHE A 4 0.23 -15.16 19.53
C PHE A 4 1.01 -14.23 18.57
N LEU A 5 2.36 -14.26 18.62
CA LEU A 5 3.18 -13.46 17.71
C LEU A 5 2.99 -13.88 16.24
N THR A 6 2.81 -15.18 16.00
CA THR A 6 2.58 -15.73 14.67
C THR A 6 1.26 -15.20 14.09
N VAL A 7 0.17 -15.27 14.88
CA VAL A 7 -1.14 -14.76 14.50
C VAL A 7 -1.10 -13.26 14.22
N ILE A 8 -0.43 -12.47 15.06
CA ILE A 8 -0.27 -11.03 14.83
C ILE A 8 0.51 -10.76 13.54
N SER A 9 1.61 -11.48 13.31
CA SER A 9 2.45 -11.28 12.12
C SER A 9 1.67 -11.60 10.84
N ILE A 10 0.90 -12.69 10.83
CA ILE A 10 0.01 -13.04 9.73
C ILE A 10 -1.03 -11.94 9.52
N THR A 11 -1.66 -11.46 10.59
CA THR A 11 -2.69 -10.42 10.52
C THR A 11 -2.12 -9.12 9.93
N VAL A 12 -0.93 -8.70 10.35
CA VAL A 12 -0.24 -7.52 9.80
C VAL A 12 0.07 -7.72 8.31
N CYS A 13 0.51 -8.91 7.91
CA CYS A 13 0.72 -9.23 6.49
C CYS A 13 -0.59 -9.14 5.69
N VAL A 14 -1.67 -9.72 6.19
CA VAL A 14 -2.98 -9.67 5.53
C VAL A 14 -3.47 -8.24 5.37
N ILE A 15 -3.35 -7.40 6.40
CA ILE A 15 -3.74 -5.99 6.35
C ILE A 15 -2.87 -5.22 5.34
N GLY A 16 -1.55 -5.37 5.40
CA GLY A 16 -0.63 -4.71 4.46
C GLY A 16 -0.90 -5.11 3.00
N ALA A 17 -1.16 -6.39 2.76
CA ALA A 17 -1.57 -6.90 1.46
C ALA A 17 -2.91 -6.30 1.01
N ALA A 18 -3.93 -6.31 1.88
CA ALA A 18 -5.25 -5.76 1.57
C ALA A 18 -5.18 -4.26 1.19
N VAL A 19 -4.36 -3.47 1.88
CA VAL A 19 -4.13 -2.05 1.55
C VAL A 19 -3.39 -1.90 0.21
N SER A 20 -2.37 -2.71 -0.05
CA SER A 20 -1.58 -2.64 -1.29
C SER A 20 -2.38 -3.09 -2.52
N PHE A 21 -3.08 -4.22 -2.45
CA PHE A 21 -3.95 -4.71 -3.53
C PHE A 21 -5.21 -3.85 -3.69
N GLY A 22 -5.75 -3.34 -2.58
CA GLY A 22 -6.89 -2.43 -2.55
C GLY A 22 -6.57 -1.00 -2.98
N ALA A 23 -5.31 -0.67 -3.29
CA ALA A 23 -4.87 0.70 -3.56
C ALA A 23 -5.68 1.41 -4.66
N LYS A 24 -6.03 0.71 -5.74
CA LYS A 24 -6.82 1.29 -6.84
C LYS A 24 -8.24 1.67 -6.40
N PHE A 25 -8.85 0.83 -5.55
CA PHE A 25 -10.17 1.10 -4.98
C PHE A 25 -10.12 2.22 -3.94
N LEU A 26 -9.12 2.21 -3.06
CA LEU A 26 -8.90 3.25 -2.05
C LEU A 26 -8.68 4.63 -2.69
N VAL A 27 -7.83 4.72 -3.71
CA VAL A 27 -7.58 5.98 -4.42
C VAL A 27 -8.83 6.51 -5.09
N LYS A 28 -9.62 5.64 -5.73
CA LYS A 28 -10.88 6.01 -6.38
C LYS A 28 -11.94 6.45 -5.36
N LYS A 29 -12.10 5.71 -4.26
CA LYS A 29 -13.08 6.02 -3.20
C LYS A 29 -12.76 7.32 -2.47
N SER A 30 -11.48 7.57 -2.20
CA SER A 30 -11.02 8.73 -1.42
C SER A 30 -10.72 9.97 -2.27
N ASN A 31 -10.90 9.92 -3.60
CA ASN A 31 -10.55 10.99 -4.53
C ASN A 31 -9.09 11.48 -4.37
N LEU A 32 -8.18 10.59 -3.94
CA LEU A 32 -6.78 10.91 -3.61
C LEU A 32 -6.00 11.47 -4.81
N ALA A 33 -6.42 11.13 -6.03
CA ALA A 33 -5.85 11.65 -7.27
C ALA A 33 -6.02 13.18 -7.40
N LYS A 34 -7.15 13.75 -6.94
CA LYS A 34 -7.40 15.20 -7.01
C LYS A 34 -6.48 16.02 -6.12
N LYS A 35 -5.91 15.42 -5.07
CA LYS A 35 -4.94 16.08 -4.17
C LYS A 35 -3.51 16.08 -4.71
N GLN A 36 -3.23 15.33 -5.78
CA GLN A 36 -1.89 15.28 -6.36
C GLN A 36 -1.68 16.47 -7.30
N VAL A 37 -0.54 17.16 -7.15
CA VAL A 37 -0.11 18.22 -8.07
C VAL A 37 1.02 17.67 -8.94
N ILE A 38 0.87 17.81 -10.26
CA ILE A 38 1.89 17.48 -11.26
C ILE A 38 2.20 18.78 -11.99
N LYS A 39 3.48 19.14 -12.05
CA LYS A 39 3.97 20.38 -12.69
C LYS A 39 4.62 20.01 -14.03
N GLY A 40 4.46 20.87 -15.04
CA GLY A 40 5.19 20.79 -16.31
C GLY A 40 4.54 19.91 -17.40
N ILE A 41 3.23 19.67 -17.35
CA ILE A 41 2.50 18.95 -18.40
C ILE A 41 1.20 19.72 -18.67
N ASP A 42 0.98 20.11 -19.92
CA ASP A 42 -0.18 20.90 -20.34
C ASP A 42 -1.35 20.04 -20.85
N ASP A 43 -1.12 18.74 -21.11
CA ASP A 43 -2.19 17.81 -21.50
C ASP A 43 -2.96 17.31 -20.26
N GLU A 44 -4.19 17.80 -20.11
CA GLU A 44 -5.07 17.48 -18.98
C GLU A 44 -5.33 15.97 -18.81
N LYS A 45 -5.47 15.22 -19.92
CA LYS A 45 -5.73 13.76 -19.85
C LYS A 45 -4.52 13.02 -19.32
N VAL A 46 -3.33 13.44 -19.74
CA VAL A 46 -2.06 12.87 -19.26
C VAL A 46 -1.86 13.23 -17.79
N VAL A 47 -2.10 14.47 -17.40
CA VAL A 47 -2.00 14.93 -16.01
C VAL A 47 -2.92 14.14 -15.08
N GLU A 48 -4.18 13.93 -15.47
CA GLU A 48 -5.14 13.20 -14.64
C GLU A 48 -4.71 11.73 -14.45
N SER A 49 -4.30 11.07 -15.54
CA SER A 49 -3.80 9.69 -15.47
C SER A 49 -2.56 9.54 -14.58
N LEU A 50 -1.63 10.50 -14.62
CA LEU A 50 -0.42 10.49 -13.80
C LEU A 50 -0.73 10.78 -12.33
N LYS A 51 -1.71 11.65 -12.03
CA LYS A 51 -2.19 11.90 -10.67
C LYS A 51 -2.79 10.64 -10.05
N GLU A 52 -3.60 9.90 -10.81
CA GLU A 52 -4.14 8.61 -10.38
C GLU A 52 -3.01 7.59 -10.12
N GLN A 53 -2.07 7.44 -11.05
CA GLN A 53 -0.96 6.50 -10.90
C GLN A 53 -0.09 6.83 -9.67
N LYS A 54 0.24 8.12 -9.45
CA LYS A 54 1.01 8.57 -8.30
C LYS A 54 0.28 8.29 -6.99
N ALA A 55 -1.02 8.57 -6.93
CA ALA A 55 -1.82 8.26 -5.76
C ALA A 55 -1.87 6.75 -5.47
N VAL A 56 -2.04 5.91 -6.52
CA VAL A 56 -2.04 4.44 -6.38
C VAL A 56 -0.69 3.95 -5.89
N MET A 57 0.40 4.49 -6.43
CA MET A 57 1.76 4.15 -6.01
C MET A 57 2.00 4.48 -4.53
N ILE A 58 1.55 5.64 -4.06
CA ILE A 58 1.68 6.03 -2.64
C ILE A 58 0.91 5.05 -1.75
N VAL A 59 -0.33 4.72 -2.09
CA VAL A 59 -1.13 3.78 -1.29
C VAL A 59 -0.52 2.37 -1.29
N LYS A 60 0.04 1.93 -2.43
CA LYS A 60 0.81 0.68 -2.51
C LYS A 60 2.06 0.70 -1.63
N LEU A 61 2.79 1.81 -1.61
CA LEU A 61 3.97 1.99 -0.74
C LEU A 61 3.58 1.93 0.74
N ILE A 62 2.46 2.53 1.14
CA ILE A 62 1.94 2.44 2.50
C ILE A 62 1.57 0.98 2.83
N GLY A 63 0.84 0.30 1.95
CA GLY A 63 0.52 -1.12 2.13
C GLY A 63 1.77 -2.00 2.25
N ALA A 64 2.79 -1.74 1.43
CA ALA A 64 4.08 -2.43 1.51
C ALA A 64 4.82 -2.13 2.83
N ALA A 65 4.81 -0.88 3.31
CA ALA A 65 5.42 -0.50 4.58
C ALA A 65 4.75 -1.15 5.79
N ILE A 66 3.46 -1.49 5.69
CA ILE A 66 2.73 -2.29 6.71
C ILE A 66 3.06 -3.78 6.56
N PHE A 67 3.13 -4.28 5.33
CA PHE A 67 3.36 -5.69 5.02
C PHE A 67 4.78 -6.17 5.40
N LEU A 68 5.80 -5.39 5.04
CA LEU A 68 7.22 -5.73 5.21
C LEU A 68 7.60 -6.06 6.66
N PRO A 69 7.24 -5.25 7.67
CA PRO A 69 7.49 -5.58 9.07
C PRO A 69 6.84 -6.91 9.50
N GLY A 70 5.59 -7.16 9.09
CA GLY A 70 4.90 -8.42 9.37
C GLY A 70 5.64 -9.62 8.78
N MET A 71 6.09 -9.51 7.54
CA MET A 71 6.89 -10.54 6.86
C MET A 71 8.24 -10.78 7.54
N ILE A 72 8.94 -9.73 7.96
CA ILE A 72 10.24 -9.85 8.64
C ILE A 72 10.08 -10.61 9.95
N VAL A 73 9.08 -10.24 10.77
CA VAL A 73 8.81 -10.93 12.04
C VAL A 73 8.44 -12.40 11.79
N LEU A 74 7.58 -12.66 10.80
CA LEU A 74 7.15 -14.02 10.46
C LEU A 74 8.31 -14.88 9.94
N TYR A 75 9.20 -14.32 9.13
CA TYR A 75 10.42 -14.99 8.67
C TYR A 75 11.37 -15.34 9.83
N ILE A 76 11.58 -14.42 10.77
CA ILE A 76 12.40 -14.68 11.96
C ILE A 76 11.78 -15.79 12.83
N LEU A 77 10.45 -15.81 12.96
CA LEU A 77 9.73 -16.83 13.71
C LEU A 77 9.81 -18.22 13.07
N LEU A 78 9.75 -18.33 11.74
CA LEU A 78 9.79 -19.61 11.03
C LEU A 78 11.19 -20.16 10.82
N LYS A 79 12.22 -19.30 10.79
CA LYS A 79 13.62 -19.70 10.66
C LYS A 79 14.20 -20.27 11.96
N ARG A 80 13.54 -20.01 13.08
CA ARG A 80 13.97 -20.42 14.43
C ARG A 80 13.41 -21.79 14.78
#